data_AF-A0A7L3GMA1-F1
#
_entry.id   AF-A0A7L3GMA1-F1
#
_cell.length_a   1.000
_cell.length_b   1.000
_cell.length_c   1.000
_cell.angle_alpha   90.00
_cell.angle_beta   90.00
_cell.angle_gamma   90.00
#
_symmetry.space_group_name_H-M   'P 1'
#
loop_
_entity.id
_entity.type
_entity.pdbx_description
1 polymer ?
#
loop_
_entity_poly.entity_id
_entity_poly.type
_entity_poly.pdbx_seq_one_letter_code
_entity_poly.pdbx_strand_id
1 'polypeptide(L)'
;FHRGYYIRARAVDHCVQDFLQKTQRHPRTQILSLGAGFDSLYFRLKDMGLLHRTVVYEVDFPNVACQKATLIKRVKELSALVGDTGGEGLGVITFSGEDYKLLGVDLSELSELERALEEAGLDNEIPTLFIAEVVLTYMENRRSDALIQWAAECFSQACFLLYEQMHPEDPFGRVMQQHFSQLNSALHSLAQYPDCEAQQRRFFEKGWTECSVMDMNEFFTCCTPEDEQQRVQALEPFDEYEEWHLKCSHYFVLTASKGMEPSWTPLLSNMTVLHRDGPVSMAGSITATVCAMHSEIPGLRRYGHRSVLIKPNVILTTGGFGEEDGQHCRMRNFHVLIKHAGYWKAGCVKKENPDKRWGEFPY
;
A
#
# COMPACT_ATOMS: atom_id res chain seq x y z
N PHE A 1 11.32 3.65 3.43
CA PHE A 1 10.49 2.40 3.35
C PHE A 1 9.60 2.15 4.58
N HIS A 2 10.12 2.23 5.81
CA HIS A 2 9.38 1.91 7.04
C HIS A 2 8.08 2.71 7.19
N ARG A 3 8.12 4.04 7.00
CA ARG A 3 6.92 4.90 7.02
C ARG A 3 5.80 4.42 6.09
N GLY A 4 6.16 3.91 4.92
CA GLY A 4 5.19 3.36 3.97
C GLY A 4 4.58 2.00 4.39
N TYR A 5 5.28 1.18 5.17
CA TYR A 5 4.70 -0.04 5.76
C TYR A 5 3.90 0.26 7.02
N TYR A 6 4.38 1.21 7.83
CA TYR A 6 3.65 1.70 8.99
C TYR A 6 2.26 2.22 8.58
N ILE A 7 2.17 3.06 7.56
CA ILE A 7 0.88 3.62 7.14
C ILE A 7 -0.06 2.56 6.54
N ARG A 8 0.48 1.58 5.81
CA ARG A 8 -0.25 0.41 5.34
C ARG A 8 -0.89 -0.36 6.50
N ALA A 9 -0.07 -0.74 7.49
CA ALA A 9 -0.54 -1.46 8.67
C ALA A 9 -1.56 -0.63 9.46
N ARG A 10 -1.35 0.69 9.57
CA ARG A 10 -2.26 1.60 10.26
C ARG A 10 -3.61 1.70 9.56
N ALA A 11 -3.65 1.73 8.23
CA ALA A 11 -4.90 1.78 7.47
C ALA A 11 -5.74 0.53 7.63
N VAL A 12 -5.10 -0.63 7.58
CA VAL A 12 -5.79 -1.90 7.81
C VAL A 12 -6.29 -2.00 9.24
N ASP A 13 -5.44 -1.70 10.21
CA ASP A 13 -5.78 -1.72 11.63
C ASP A 13 -6.93 -0.75 11.98
N HIS A 14 -6.89 0.47 11.43
CA HIS A 14 -7.96 1.47 11.58
C HIS A 14 -9.31 0.94 11.11
N CYS A 15 -9.36 0.38 9.90
CA CYS A 15 -10.60 -0.15 9.33
C CYS A 15 -11.13 -1.37 10.09
N VAL A 16 -10.23 -2.28 10.49
CA VAL A 16 -10.61 -3.48 11.25
C VAL A 16 -11.13 -3.12 12.64
N GLN A 17 -10.48 -2.20 13.35
CA GLN A 17 -10.96 -1.74 14.66
C GLN A 17 -12.31 -1.02 14.54
N ASP A 18 -12.51 -0.18 13.52
CA ASP A 18 -13.80 0.46 13.27
C ASP A 18 -14.89 -0.57 13.00
N PHE A 19 -14.63 -1.61 12.19
CA PHE A 19 -15.57 -2.71 11.97
C PHE A 19 -15.95 -3.41 13.27
N LEU A 20 -14.96 -3.80 14.09
CA LEU A 20 -15.19 -4.45 15.38
C LEU A 20 -16.00 -3.55 16.34
N GLN A 21 -15.74 -2.24 16.33
CA GLN A 21 -16.48 -1.27 17.13
C GLN A 21 -17.93 -1.10 16.64
N LYS A 22 -18.12 -0.97 15.32
CA LYS A 22 -19.43 -0.79 14.68
C LYS A 22 -20.34 -1.99 14.90
N THR A 23 -19.74 -3.17 14.98
CA THR A 23 -20.45 -4.44 15.09
C THR A 23 -20.59 -4.97 16.52
N GLN A 24 -20.24 -4.21 17.55
CA GLN A 24 -20.33 -4.63 18.96
C GLN A 24 -21.71 -5.11 19.41
N ARG A 25 -22.78 -4.65 18.75
CA ARG A 25 -24.16 -5.06 19.04
C ARG A 25 -24.53 -6.43 18.45
N HIS A 26 -23.74 -6.94 17.50
CA HIS A 26 -23.97 -8.25 16.93
C HIS A 26 -23.50 -9.34 17.90
N PRO A 27 -24.25 -10.45 18.00
CA PRO A 27 -23.86 -11.55 18.89
C PRO A 27 -22.56 -12.21 18.44
N ARG A 28 -22.28 -12.21 17.13
CA ARG A 28 -21.11 -12.79 16.49
C ARG A 28 -20.75 -11.99 15.25
N THR A 29 -19.46 -11.99 14.88
CA THR A 29 -18.93 -11.40 13.65
C THR A 29 -17.88 -12.30 13.03
N GLN A 30 -17.51 -12.02 11.78
CA GLN A 30 -16.49 -12.77 11.06
C GLN A 30 -15.50 -11.82 10.38
N ILE A 31 -14.24 -12.24 10.31
CA ILE A 31 -13.23 -11.62 9.46
C ILE A 31 -12.71 -12.69 8.52
N LEU A 32 -12.71 -12.43 7.22
CA LEU A 32 -12.12 -13.26 6.19
C LEU A 32 -10.94 -12.53 5.55
N SER A 33 -9.72 -12.91 5.92
CA SER A 33 -8.49 -12.39 5.31
C SER A 33 -8.06 -13.25 4.13
N LEU A 34 -8.15 -12.67 2.94
CA LEU A 34 -7.87 -13.29 1.66
C LEU A 34 -6.41 -13.01 1.29
N GLY A 35 -5.62 -14.06 1.06
CA GLY A 35 -4.18 -13.92 0.79
C GLY A 35 -3.44 -13.45 2.05
N ALA A 36 -3.76 -14.04 3.19
CA ALA A 36 -3.29 -13.57 4.50
C ALA A 36 -1.76 -13.67 4.68
N GLY A 37 -1.07 -14.49 3.89
CA GLY A 37 0.36 -14.74 4.04
C GLY A 37 0.71 -15.10 5.48
N PHE A 38 1.74 -14.44 6.02
CA PHE A 38 2.13 -14.55 7.43
C PHE A 38 1.64 -13.36 8.27
N ASP A 39 0.51 -12.76 7.89
CA ASP A 39 -0.11 -11.70 8.68
C ASP A 39 -0.37 -12.15 10.13
N SER A 40 -0.28 -11.20 11.06
CA SER A 40 -0.38 -11.44 12.50
C SER A 40 -1.56 -10.72 13.16
N LEU A 41 -2.48 -10.16 12.36
CA LEU A 41 -3.62 -9.38 12.83
C LEU A 41 -4.48 -10.17 13.83
N TYR A 42 -4.78 -11.44 13.55
CA TYR A 42 -5.53 -12.29 14.48
C TYR A 42 -4.86 -12.32 15.85
N PHE A 43 -3.59 -12.68 15.92
CA PHE A 43 -2.87 -12.86 17.19
C PHE A 43 -2.82 -11.57 17.99
N ARG A 44 -2.54 -10.45 17.32
CA ARG A 44 -2.51 -9.12 17.94
C ARG A 44 -3.88 -8.74 18.52
N LEU A 45 -4.95 -8.90 17.75
CA LEU A 45 -6.29 -8.53 18.20
C LEU A 45 -6.84 -9.50 19.27
N LYS A 46 -6.46 -10.79 19.21
CA LYS A 46 -6.79 -11.80 20.22
C LYS A 46 -6.13 -11.45 21.56
N ASP A 47 -4.83 -11.14 21.55
CA ASP A 47 -4.08 -10.74 22.74
C ASP A 47 -4.62 -9.44 23.37
N MET A 48 -5.09 -8.50 22.53
CA MET A 48 -5.79 -7.28 22.97
C MET A 48 -7.23 -7.53 23.49
N GLY A 49 -7.74 -8.76 23.41
CA GLY A 49 -9.11 -9.11 23.84
C GLY A 49 -10.23 -8.59 22.92
N LEU A 50 -9.89 -8.18 21.69
CA LEU A 50 -10.85 -7.55 20.76
C LEU A 50 -11.69 -8.55 19.96
N LEU A 51 -11.31 -9.84 19.94
CA LEU A 51 -11.96 -10.88 19.11
C LEU A 51 -12.97 -11.76 19.85
N HIS A 52 -13.43 -11.37 21.04
CA HIS A 52 -14.30 -12.19 21.91
C HIS A 52 -15.60 -12.71 21.28
N ARG A 53 -16.06 -12.15 20.15
CA ARG A 53 -17.25 -12.56 19.38
C ARG A 53 -16.95 -12.80 17.90
N THR A 54 -15.67 -12.81 17.52
CA THR A 54 -15.25 -12.75 16.13
C THR A 54 -14.50 -14.02 15.76
N VAL A 55 -14.99 -14.72 14.73
CA VAL A 55 -14.21 -15.81 14.12
C VAL A 55 -13.38 -15.24 12.98
N VAL A 56 -12.10 -15.55 12.96
CA VAL A 56 -11.19 -15.13 11.89
C VAL A 56 -10.88 -16.32 11.00
N TYR A 57 -11.12 -16.14 9.70
CA TYR A 57 -10.77 -17.05 8.63
C TYR A 57 -9.63 -16.43 7.84
N GLU A 58 -8.56 -17.18 7.66
CA GLU A 58 -7.46 -16.81 6.78
C GLU A 58 -7.38 -17.80 5.63
N VAL A 59 -7.20 -17.29 4.42
CA VAL A 59 -7.06 -18.10 3.22
C VAL A 59 -5.78 -17.71 2.52
N ASP A 60 -4.99 -18.69 2.12
CA ASP A 60 -3.85 -18.51 1.24
C ASP A 60 -3.61 -19.79 0.44
N PHE A 61 -2.64 -19.78 -0.48
CA PHE A 61 -2.24 -20.99 -1.18
C PHE A 61 -1.88 -22.12 -0.19
N PRO A 62 -2.15 -23.39 -0.54
CA PRO A 62 -1.90 -24.53 0.35
C PRO A 62 -0.51 -24.57 0.98
N ASN A 63 0.54 -24.24 0.23
CA ASN A 63 1.91 -24.21 0.74
C ASN A 63 2.11 -23.12 1.81
N VAL A 64 1.57 -21.93 1.60
CA VAL A 64 1.69 -20.80 2.53
C VAL A 64 0.92 -21.10 3.82
N ALA A 65 -0.33 -21.58 3.69
CA ALA A 65 -1.15 -22.01 4.82
C ALA A 65 -0.46 -23.12 5.63
N CYS A 66 0.15 -24.11 4.98
CA CYS A 66 0.87 -25.20 5.65
C CYS A 66 2.08 -24.70 6.45
N GLN A 67 2.87 -23.79 5.88
CA GLN A 67 4.01 -23.18 6.57
C GLN A 67 3.56 -22.33 7.76
N LYS A 68 2.49 -21.54 7.61
CA LYS A 68 1.93 -20.74 8.71
C LYS A 68 1.38 -21.63 9.83
N ALA A 69 0.64 -22.68 9.50
CA ALA A 69 0.16 -23.66 10.48
C ALA A 69 1.31 -24.32 11.26
N THR A 70 2.40 -24.66 10.57
CA THR A 70 3.60 -25.21 11.21
C THR A 70 4.23 -24.21 12.19
N LEU A 71 4.31 -22.94 11.81
CA LEU A 71 4.82 -21.87 12.67
C LEU A 71 3.95 -21.68 13.92
N ILE A 72 2.63 -21.61 13.74
CA ILE A 72 1.66 -21.46 14.84
C ILE A 72 1.80 -22.60 15.85
N LYS A 73 1.85 -23.85 15.38
CA LYS A 73 2.02 -25.04 16.24
C LYS A 73 3.36 -25.05 16.98
N ARG A 74 4.42 -24.53 16.36
CA ARG A 74 5.77 -24.53 16.93
C ARG A 74 5.97 -23.45 18.00
N VAL A 75 5.33 -22.30 17.85
CA VAL A 75 5.49 -21.15 18.75
C VAL A 75 4.42 -21.20 19.83
N LYS A 76 4.83 -21.42 21.08
CA LYS A 76 3.92 -21.66 22.21
C LYS A 76 2.94 -20.51 22.44
N GLU A 77 3.41 -19.28 22.29
CA GLU A 77 2.64 -18.06 22.45
C GLU A 77 1.51 -17.99 21.43
N LEU A 78 1.77 -18.34 20.17
CA LEU A 78 0.76 -18.36 19.10
C LEU A 78 -0.24 -19.52 19.30
N SER A 79 0.28 -20.72 19.61
CA SER A 79 -0.58 -21.88 19.87
C SER A 79 -1.50 -21.66 21.07
N ALA A 80 -1.05 -20.95 22.11
CA ALA A 80 -1.86 -20.65 23.28
C ALA A 80 -3.01 -19.69 22.96
N LEU A 81 -2.80 -18.71 22.07
CA LEU A 81 -3.84 -17.74 21.68
C LEU A 81 -4.97 -18.39 20.88
N VAL A 82 -4.64 -19.37 20.04
CA VAL A 82 -5.59 -20.01 19.12
C VAL A 82 -6.41 -21.13 19.80
N GLY A 83 -5.89 -21.65 20.91
CA GLY A 83 -6.44 -22.80 21.63
C GLY A 83 -5.87 -24.13 21.13
N ASP A 84 -5.62 -25.05 22.06
CA ASP A 84 -5.10 -26.40 21.77
C ASP A 84 -6.23 -27.31 21.26
N THR A 85 -6.56 -27.18 19.99
CA THR A 85 -7.45 -28.10 19.30
C THR A 85 -6.59 -29.18 18.65
N GLY A 86 -6.43 -30.32 19.32
CA GLY A 86 -5.72 -31.50 18.83
C GLY A 86 -6.31 -32.16 17.57
N GLY A 87 -7.01 -31.41 16.71
CA GLY A 87 -7.46 -31.83 15.40
C GLY A 87 -6.47 -31.38 14.33
N GLU A 88 -5.82 -32.35 13.68
CA GLU A 88 -5.23 -32.10 12.36
C GLU A 88 -6.35 -31.64 11.43
N GLY A 89 -6.16 -30.48 10.78
CA GLY A 89 -7.12 -30.00 9.81
C GLY A 89 -7.31 -31.04 8.69
N LEU A 90 -8.57 -31.35 8.37
CA LEU A 90 -8.90 -32.35 7.37
C LEU A 90 -9.00 -31.67 6.00
N GLY A 91 -8.18 -32.10 5.03
CA GLY A 91 -8.24 -31.61 3.66
C GLY A 91 -7.75 -30.17 3.51
N VAL A 92 -8.63 -29.27 3.07
CA VAL A 92 -8.33 -27.87 2.74
C VAL A 92 -8.13 -27.01 3.99
N ILE A 93 -8.80 -27.35 5.09
CA ILE A 93 -8.62 -26.71 6.39
C ILE A 93 -7.26 -27.15 6.91
N THR A 94 -6.30 -26.24 6.94
CA THR A 94 -4.91 -26.54 7.32
C THR A 94 -4.72 -26.39 8.84
N PHE A 95 -5.48 -25.50 9.46
CA PHE A 95 -5.50 -25.30 10.90
C PHE A 95 -6.88 -24.84 11.37
N SER A 96 -7.36 -25.31 12.52
CA SER A 96 -8.68 -24.96 13.06
C SER A 96 -8.62 -24.85 14.58
N GLY A 97 -8.61 -23.62 15.10
CA GLY A 97 -8.72 -23.27 16.52
C GLY A 97 -10.15 -22.97 16.95
N GLU A 98 -10.32 -22.38 18.13
CA GLU A 98 -11.64 -22.00 18.66
C GLU A 98 -12.31 -20.91 17.81
N ASP A 99 -11.59 -19.81 17.57
CA ASP A 99 -12.05 -18.64 16.81
C ASP A 99 -11.11 -18.24 15.66
N TYR A 100 -10.24 -19.17 15.23
CA TYR A 100 -9.31 -18.98 14.12
C TYR A 100 -9.30 -20.19 13.19
N LYS A 101 -9.48 -19.97 11.90
CA LYS A 101 -9.47 -20.99 10.84
C LYS A 101 -8.47 -20.58 9.76
N LEU A 102 -7.61 -21.50 9.36
CA LEU A 102 -6.64 -21.30 8.27
C LEU A 102 -6.89 -22.33 7.17
N LEU A 103 -7.14 -21.84 5.96
CA LEU A 103 -7.51 -22.63 4.80
C LEU A 103 -6.45 -22.49 3.70
N GLY A 104 -6.08 -23.62 3.10
CA GLY A 104 -5.17 -23.69 1.97
C GLY A 104 -5.94 -23.77 0.66
N VAL A 105 -6.34 -22.63 0.08
CA VAL A 105 -7.13 -22.55 -1.15
C VAL A 105 -6.53 -21.52 -2.11
N ASP A 106 -6.52 -21.87 -3.40
CA ASP A 106 -6.28 -20.89 -4.45
C ASP A 106 -7.51 -19.98 -4.60
N LEU A 107 -7.37 -18.70 -4.27
CA LEU A 107 -8.46 -17.71 -4.36
C LEU A 107 -9.06 -17.57 -5.77
N SER A 108 -8.35 -18.04 -6.79
CA SER A 108 -8.85 -18.03 -8.16
C SER A 108 -9.83 -19.16 -8.48
N GLU A 109 -9.90 -20.18 -7.63
CA GLU A 109 -10.83 -21.31 -7.71
C GLU A 109 -12.02 -21.07 -6.75
N LEU A 110 -12.87 -20.10 -7.12
CA LEU A 110 -13.95 -19.58 -6.27
C LEU A 110 -14.91 -20.66 -5.73
N SER A 111 -15.24 -21.68 -6.53
CA SER A 111 -16.11 -22.78 -6.08
C SER A 111 -15.45 -23.64 -5.00
N GLU A 112 -14.12 -23.80 -5.03
CA GLU A 112 -13.40 -24.50 -3.98
C GLU A 112 -13.33 -23.64 -2.71
N LEU A 113 -13.10 -22.34 -2.86
CA LEU A 113 -13.10 -21.37 -1.77
C LEU A 113 -14.43 -21.39 -1.00
N GLU A 114 -15.55 -21.26 -1.71
CA GLU A 114 -16.89 -21.28 -1.12
C GLU A 114 -17.14 -22.55 -0.33
N ARG A 115 -16.94 -23.72 -0.96
CA ARG A 115 -17.10 -25.02 -0.30
C ARG A 115 -16.23 -25.13 0.96
N ALA A 116 -14.96 -24.74 0.88
CA ALA A 116 -14.03 -24.87 2.00
C ALA A 116 -14.39 -23.94 3.17
N LEU A 117 -14.88 -22.74 2.88
CA LEU A 117 -15.36 -21.80 3.89
C LEU A 117 -16.65 -22.28 4.56
N GLU A 118 -17.59 -22.83 3.79
CA GLU A 118 -18.80 -23.48 4.32
C GLU A 118 -18.44 -24.66 5.25
N GLU A 119 -17.53 -25.55 4.81
CA GLU A 119 -17.02 -26.66 5.62
C GLU A 119 -16.31 -26.19 6.90
N ALA A 120 -15.65 -25.01 6.86
CA ALA A 120 -15.02 -24.39 8.02
C ALA A 120 -16.00 -23.69 8.96
N GLY A 121 -17.28 -23.58 8.58
CA GLY A 121 -18.35 -22.99 9.38
C GLY A 121 -18.55 -21.48 9.18
N LEU A 122 -18.10 -20.92 8.04
CA LEU A 122 -18.44 -19.55 7.66
C LEU A 122 -19.96 -19.44 7.45
N ASP A 123 -20.57 -18.43 8.07
CA ASP A 123 -22.01 -18.19 8.00
C ASP A 123 -22.30 -16.87 7.29
N ASN A 124 -23.03 -16.94 6.17
CA ASN A 124 -23.28 -15.80 5.31
C ASN A 124 -24.32 -14.81 5.88
N GLU A 125 -25.01 -15.17 6.95
CA GLU A 125 -25.93 -14.30 7.69
C GLU A 125 -25.25 -13.51 8.80
N ILE A 126 -23.97 -13.80 9.08
CA ILE A 126 -23.18 -13.09 10.10
C ILE A 126 -22.42 -11.93 9.44
N PRO A 127 -22.40 -10.72 10.06
CA PRO A 127 -21.60 -9.60 9.56
C PRO A 127 -20.14 -10.00 9.35
N THR A 128 -19.69 -9.85 8.11
CA THR A 128 -18.38 -10.35 7.69
C THR A 128 -17.53 -9.23 7.08
N LEU A 129 -16.32 -9.05 7.59
CA LEU A 129 -15.30 -8.19 7.01
C LEU A 129 -14.36 -9.02 6.14
N PHE A 130 -14.31 -8.72 4.85
CA PHE A 130 -13.32 -9.23 3.91
C PHE A 130 -12.11 -8.30 3.91
N ILE A 131 -10.91 -8.88 3.94
CA ILE A 131 -9.65 -8.14 3.85
C ILE A 131 -8.86 -8.70 2.67
N ALA A 132 -8.46 -7.82 1.75
CA ALA A 132 -7.50 -8.13 0.70
C ALA A 132 -6.40 -7.06 0.69
N GLU A 133 -5.24 -7.41 1.22
CA GLU A 133 -4.13 -6.48 1.46
C GLU A 133 -2.95 -6.77 0.53
N VAL A 134 -2.98 -6.17 -0.67
CA VAL A 134 -2.07 -6.44 -1.81
C VAL A 134 -2.22 -7.87 -2.31
N VAL A 135 -3.42 -8.23 -2.79
CA VAL A 135 -3.77 -9.62 -3.13
C VAL A 135 -4.49 -9.72 -4.47
N LEU A 136 -5.62 -9.03 -4.63
CA LEU A 136 -6.43 -9.08 -5.85
C LEU A 136 -5.66 -8.53 -7.06
N THR A 137 -4.71 -7.63 -6.84
CA THR A 137 -3.81 -7.07 -7.85
C THR A 137 -2.98 -8.15 -8.57
N TYR A 138 -2.70 -9.28 -7.93
CA TYR A 138 -1.96 -10.39 -8.53
C TYR A 138 -2.84 -11.39 -9.28
N MET A 139 -4.16 -11.28 -9.16
CA MET A 139 -5.11 -12.17 -9.82
C MET A 139 -5.55 -11.57 -11.16
N GLU A 140 -5.84 -12.42 -12.15
CA GLU A 140 -6.54 -11.98 -13.36
C GLU A 140 -7.82 -11.20 -12.97
N ASN A 141 -8.08 -10.06 -13.63
CA ASN A 141 -9.18 -9.17 -13.28
C ASN A 141 -10.52 -9.90 -13.23
N ARG A 142 -10.77 -10.84 -14.16
CA ARG A 142 -12.00 -11.66 -14.17
C ARG A 142 -12.17 -12.49 -12.89
N ARG A 143 -11.07 -13.05 -12.35
CA ARG A 143 -11.07 -13.91 -11.17
C ARG A 143 -11.25 -13.08 -9.90
N SER A 144 -10.53 -11.96 -9.77
CA SER A 144 -10.72 -11.05 -8.62
C SER A 144 -12.07 -10.36 -8.62
N ASP A 145 -12.61 -10.01 -9.80
CA ASP A 145 -13.98 -9.50 -9.92
C ASP A 145 -15.05 -10.49 -9.47
N ALA A 146 -14.90 -11.76 -9.85
CA ALA A 146 -15.81 -12.81 -9.45
C ALA A 146 -15.82 -12.97 -7.92
N LEU A 147 -14.66 -12.86 -7.28
CA LEU A 147 -14.55 -12.89 -5.82
C LEU A 147 -15.25 -11.69 -5.14
N ILE A 148 -15.03 -10.46 -5.66
CA ILE A 148 -15.69 -9.25 -5.13
C ILE A 148 -17.21 -9.35 -5.27
N GLN A 149 -17.68 -9.87 -6.41
CA GLN A 149 -19.10 -10.07 -6.68
C GLN A 149 -19.70 -11.15 -5.80
N TRP A 150 -19.03 -12.29 -5.63
CA TRP A 150 -19.48 -13.37 -4.74
C TRP A 150 -19.65 -12.88 -3.30
N ALA A 151 -18.70 -12.11 -2.77
CA ALA A 151 -18.81 -11.52 -1.44
C ALA A 151 -20.05 -10.61 -1.32
N ALA A 152 -20.37 -9.84 -2.36
CA ALA A 152 -21.57 -9.00 -2.41
C ALA A 152 -22.85 -9.78 -2.68
N GLU A 153 -22.83 -10.95 -3.30
CA GLU A 153 -24.04 -11.73 -3.59
C GLU A 153 -24.41 -12.62 -2.40
N CYS A 154 -23.43 -13.29 -1.80
CA CYS A 154 -23.66 -14.34 -0.82
C CYS A 154 -23.95 -13.81 0.60
N PHE A 155 -23.39 -12.66 1.00
CA PHE A 155 -23.45 -12.18 2.39
C PHE A 155 -24.49 -11.10 2.58
N SER A 156 -25.39 -11.23 3.55
CA SER A 156 -26.44 -10.22 3.78
C SER A 156 -25.88 -8.91 4.36
N GLN A 157 -24.87 -9.01 5.23
CA GLN A 157 -24.15 -7.89 5.83
C GLN A 157 -22.64 -8.06 5.63
N ALA A 158 -22.04 -7.23 4.76
CA ALA A 158 -20.65 -7.38 4.36
C ALA A 158 -19.90 -6.04 4.36
N CYS A 159 -18.62 -6.11 4.70
CA CYS A 159 -17.65 -5.03 4.62
C CYS A 159 -16.44 -5.53 3.83
N PHE A 160 -15.88 -4.74 2.92
CA PHE A 160 -14.66 -5.09 2.18
C PHE A 160 -13.59 -4.04 2.42
N LEU A 161 -12.41 -4.47 2.82
CA LEU A 161 -11.22 -3.66 2.94
C LEU A 161 -10.21 -4.10 1.88
N LEU A 162 -9.82 -3.18 1.00
CA LEU A 162 -8.84 -3.39 -0.05
C LEU A 162 -7.69 -2.39 0.10
N TYR A 163 -6.45 -2.86 0.08
CA TYR A 163 -5.25 -2.01 0.03
C TYR A 163 -4.36 -2.46 -1.12
N GLU A 164 -4.20 -1.66 -2.17
CA GLU A 164 -3.44 -2.05 -3.38
C GLU A 164 -2.77 -0.85 -4.08
N GLN A 165 -2.05 -1.14 -5.16
CA GLN A 165 -1.38 -0.15 -6.01
C GLN A 165 -2.36 0.55 -6.97
N MET A 166 -1.99 1.75 -7.40
CA MET A 166 -2.64 2.50 -8.48
C MET A 166 -1.65 3.35 -9.29
N HIS A 167 -2.17 4.07 -10.29
CA HIS A 167 -1.47 4.99 -11.18
C HIS A 167 -0.31 4.34 -11.98
N PRO A 168 -0.61 3.41 -12.90
CA PRO A 168 0.41 2.68 -13.66
C PRO A 168 1.19 3.54 -14.67
N GLU A 169 0.62 4.67 -15.09
CA GLU A 169 1.06 5.38 -16.30
C GLU A 169 2.18 6.38 -16.11
N ASP A 170 2.37 6.88 -14.89
CA ASP A 170 3.39 7.88 -14.59
C ASP A 170 4.80 7.24 -14.47
N PRO A 171 5.88 8.04 -14.37
CA PRO A 171 7.24 7.49 -14.27
C PRO A 171 7.44 6.52 -13.09
N PHE A 172 6.82 6.78 -11.94
CA PHE A 172 6.91 5.90 -10.78
C PHE A 172 6.09 4.63 -11.01
N GLY A 173 4.86 4.76 -11.50
CA GLY A 173 3.99 3.65 -11.86
C GLY A 173 4.63 2.67 -12.85
N ARG A 174 5.32 3.19 -13.87
CA ARG A 174 6.07 2.37 -14.84
C ARG A 174 7.21 1.59 -14.19
N VAL A 175 7.98 2.24 -13.32
CA VAL A 175 9.08 1.58 -12.57
C VAL A 175 8.51 0.51 -11.63
N MET A 176 7.41 0.81 -10.94
CA MET A 176 6.72 -0.11 -10.06
C MET A 176 6.24 -1.35 -10.82
N GLN A 177 5.55 -1.19 -11.95
CA GLN A 177 5.10 -2.30 -12.78
C GLN A 177 6.26 -3.15 -13.30
N GLN A 178 7.36 -2.52 -13.73
CA GLN A 178 8.55 -3.21 -14.18
C GLN A 178 9.18 -4.04 -13.05
N HIS A 179 9.29 -3.47 -11.85
CA HIS A 179 9.81 -4.16 -10.67
C HIS A 179 9.02 -5.44 -10.38
N PHE A 180 7.69 -5.34 -10.30
CA PHE A 180 6.82 -6.49 -10.02
C PHE A 180 6.82 -7.53 -11.15
N SER A 181 6.96 -7.10 -12.40
CA SER A 181 7.11 -8.02 -13.55
C SER A 181 8.42 -8.81 -13.48
N GLN A 182 9.52 -8.18 -13.08
CA GLN A 182 10.83 -8.84 -12.89
C GLN A 182 10.80 -9.88 -11.77
N LEU A 183 9.89 -9.74 -10.80
CA LEU A 183 9.68 -10.68 -9.70
C LEU A 183 8.69 -11.81 -10.05
N ASN A 184 8.19 -11.88 -11.29
CA ASN A 184 7.12 -12.80 -11.72
C ASN A 184 5.81 -12.62 -10.94
N SER A 185 5.50 -11.39 -10.52
CA SER A 185 4.32 -11.05 -9.74
C SER A 185 3.63 -9.82 -10.35
N ALA A 186 3.26 -9.90 -11.62
CA ALA A 186 2.69 -8.77 -12.37
C ALA A 186 1.40 -8.25 -11.70
N LEU A 187 1.20 -6.93 -11.75
CA LEU A 187 0.05 -6.23 -11.19
C LEU A 187 -1.08 -6.17 -12.23
N HIS A 188 -1.89 -7.22 -12.29
CA HIS A 188 -2.99 -7.38 -13.27
C HIS A 188 -4.10 -6.35 -13.09
N SER A 189 -4.46 -6.01 -11.84
CA SER A 189 -5.56 -5.07 -11.56
C SER A 189 -5.38 -3.72 -12.27
N LEU A 190 -4.13 -3.21 -12.35
CA LEU A 190 -3.81 -1.91 -12.93
C LEU A 190 -4.20 -1.78 -14.41
N ALA A 191 -4.35 -2.89 -15.15
CA ALA A 191 -4.73 -2.85 -16.56
C ALA A 191 -6.19 -2.40 -16.79
N GLN A 192 -7.08 -2.62 -15.82
CA GLN A 192 -8.50 -2.22 -15.92
C GLN A 192 -8.91 -1.21 -14.84
N TYR A 193 -8.24 -1.23 -13.69
CA TYR A 193 -8.54 -0.39 -12.52
C TYR A 193 -7.31 0.45 -12.14
N PRO A 194 -6.95 1.45 -12.96
CA PRO A 194 -5.70 2.19 -12.81
C PRO A 194 -5.73 3.23 -11.69
N ASP A 195 -6.90 3.62 -11.17
CA ASP A 195 -7.06 4.73 -10.22
C ASP A 195 -8.22 4.48 -9.24
N CYS A 196 -8.35 5.38 -8.25
CA CYS A 196 -9.40 5.34 -7.24
C CYS A 196 -10.81 5.30 -7.84
N GLU A 197 -11.07 6.08 -8.89
CA GLU A 197 -12.40 6.16 -9.52
C GLU A 197 -12.77 4.84 -10.20
N ALA A 198 -11.83 4.22 -10.90
CA ALA A 198 -12.02 2.92 -11.52
C ALA A 198 -12.24 1.80 -10.47
N GLN A 199 -11.52 1.82 -9.36
CA GLN A 199 -11.74 0.87 -8.25
C GLN A 199 -13.09 1.10 -7.58
N GLN A 200 -13.53 2.34 -7.40
CA GLN A 200 -14.83 2.63 -6.81
C GLN A 200 -15.97 2.14 -7.72
N ARG A 201 -15.88 2.41 -9.04
CA ARG A 201 -16.83 1.90 -10.04
C ARG A 201 -16.87 0.38 -10.05
N ARG A 202 -15.70 -0.27 -9.99
CA ARG A 202 -15.57 -1.73 -9.90
C ARG A 202 -16.44 -2.29 -8.77
N PHE A 203 -16.32 -1.78 -7.54
CA PHE A 203 -17.12 -2.29 -6.42
C PHE A 203 -18.62 -2.07 -6.60
N PHE A 204 -19.05 -0.90 -7.07
CA PHE A 204 -20.46 -0.63 -7.35
C PHE A 204 -21.04 -1.56 -8.43
N GLU A 205 -20.30 -1.80 -9.51
CA GLU A 205 -20.70 -2.72 -10.59
C GLU A 205 -20.79 -4.18 -10.12
N LYS A 206 -20.11 -4.54 -9.02
CA LYS A 206 -20.15 -5.88 -8.41
C LYS A 206 -21.13 -5.99 -7.24
N GLY A 207 -22.05 -5.03 -7.07
CA GLY A 207 -23.17 -5.16 -6.14
C GLY A 207 -22.92 -4.60 -4.73
N TRP A 208 -21.81 -3.90 -4.49
CA TRP A 208 -21.60 -3.15 -3.26
C TRP A 208 -22.42 -1.86 -3.29
N THR A 209 -23.06 -1.51 -2.17
CA THR A 209 -23.97 -0.34 -2.12
C THR A 209 -23.27 0.93 -1.68
N GLU A 210 -22.18 0.80 -0.93
CA GLU A 210 -21.35 1.90 -0.48
C GLU A 210 -19.89 1.60 -0.75
N CYS A 211 -19.13 2.61 -1.17
CA CYS A 211 -17.71 2.47 -1.46
C CYS A 211 -17.01 3.82 -1.31
N SER A 212 -15.91 3.82 -0.57
CA SER A 212 -15.05 4.97 -0.32
C SER A 212 -13.59 4.57 -0.52
N VAL A 213 -12.80 5.47 -1.06
CA VAL A 213 -11.40 5.20 -1.42
C VAL A 213 -10.59 6.47 -1.21
N MET A 214 -9.35 6.32 -0.75
CA MET A 214 -8.39 7.41 -0.61
C MET A 214 -6.97 6.93 -0.86
N ASP A 215 -6.11 7.83 -1.32
CA ASP A 215 -4.69 7.54 -1.42
C ASP A 215 -4.04 7.52 -0.03
N MET A 216 -2.80 7.03 0.08
CA MET A 216 -2.17 6.93 1.39
C MET A 216 -1.71 8.28 1.96
N ASN A 217 -1.55 9.34 1.15
CA ASN A 217 -1.31 10.69 1.67
C ASN A 217 -2.58 11.26 2.33
N GLU A 218 -3.72 11.07 1.68
CA GLU A 218 -5.05 11.42 2.20
C GLU A 218 -5.32 10.64 3.49
N PHE A 219 -5.04 9.33 3.53
CA PHE A 219 -5.17 8.54 4.76
C PHE A 219 -4.26 9.05 5.89
N PHE A 220 -2.99 9.33 5.59
CA PHE A 220 -2.07 9.87 6.60
C PHE A 220 -2.61 11.17 7.19
N THR A 221 -3.10 12.06 6.33
CA THR A 221 -3.51 13.41 6.70
C THR A 221 -4.85 13.41 7.45
N CYS A 222 -5.82 12.63 6.97
CA CYS A 222 -7.22 12.73 7.39
C CYS A 222 -7.64 11.68 8.42
N CYS A 223 -6.95 10.53 8.46
CA CYS A 223 -7.31 9.38 9.30
C CYS A 223 -6.25 9.06 10.37
N THR A 224 -5.09 9.71 10.35
CA THR A 224 -4.07 9.56 11.40
C THR A 224 -4.07 10.79 12.32
N PRO A 225 -4.31 10.63 13.63
CA PRO A 225 -4.25 11.74 14.59
C PRO A 225 -2.91 12.48 14.56
N GLU A 226 -2.92 13.80 14.81
CA GLU A 226 -1.73 14.65 14.71
C GLU A 226 -0.60 14.19 15.65
N ASP A 227 -0.92 13.77 16.87
CA ASP A 227 0.04 13.23 17.83
C ASP A 227 0.71 11.95 17.31
N GLU A 228 -0.03 11.09 16.62
CA GLU A 228 0.50 9.89 15.99
C GLU A 228 1.36 10.23 14.77
N GLN A 229 0.97 11.23 13.96
CA GLN A 229 1.80 11.73 12.86
C GLN A 229 3.15 12.27 13.38
N GLN A 230 3.12 13.08 14.45
CA GLN A 230 4.33 13.61 15.09
C GLN A 230 5.21 12.50 15.66
N ARG A 231 4.60 11.52 16.35
CA ARG A 231 5.32 10.38 16.92
C ARG A 231 6.06 9.59 15.85
N VAL A 232 5.40 9.26 14.74
CA VAL A 232 6.00 8.49 13.62
C VAL A 232 7.12 9.27 12.96
N GLN A 233 6.94 10.58 12.78
CA GLN A 233 7.98 11.44 12.21
C GLN A 233 9.23 11.53 13.10
N ALA A 234 9.10 11.33 14.41
CA ALA A 234 10.19 11.37 15.38
C ALA A 234 10.92 10.02 15.58
N LEU A 235 10.44 8.91 15.01
CA LEU A 235 11.04 7.58 15.22
C LEU A 235 12.43 7.41 14.58
N GLU A 236 12.63 8.01 13.41
CA GLU A 236 13.86 7.90 12.64
C GLU A 236 14.12 9.22 11.89
N PRO A 237 15.40 9.65 11.76
CA PRO A 237 15.77 10.71 10.83
C PRO A 237 15.27 10.36 9.42
N PHE A 238 14.69 11.33 8.73
CA PHE A 238 14.07 11.10 7.45
C PHE A 238 14.14 12.35 6.57
N ASP A 239 14.64 12.21 5.36
CA ASP A 239 14.79 13.28 4.37
C ASP A 239 14.21 12.94 2.99
N GLU A 240 13.70 11.72 2.78
CA GLU A 240 13.12 11.22 1.52
C GLU A 240 11.59 11.49 1.43
N TYR A 241 11.16 12.72 1.72
CA TYR A 241 9.74 13.08 1.77
C TYR A 241 9.06 12.99 0.41
N GLU A 242 9.74 13.42 -0.64
CA GLU A 242 9.24 13.37 -2.01
C GLU A 242 9.00 11.93 -2.45
N GLU A 243 9.94 11.02 -2.19
CA GLU A 243 9.82 9.59 -2.51
C GLU A 243 8.71 8.92 -1.69
N TRP A 244 8.56 9.29 -0.42
CA TRP A 244 7.48 8.76 0.42
C TRP A 244 6.10 9.23 -0.02
N HIS A 245 5.92 10.52 -0.30
CA HIS A 245 4.66 11.05 -0.83
C HIS A 245 4.33 10.42 -2.18
N LEU A 246 5.33 10.27 -3.06
CA LEU A 246 5.16 9.63 -4.36
C LEU A 246 4.73 8.17 -4.20
N LYS A 247 5.35 7.41 -3.30
CA LYS A 247 4.89 6.06 -2.94
C LYS A 247 3.45 6.08 -2.45
N CYS A 248 3.11 7.00 -1.54
CA CYS A 248 1.76 7.10 -0.98
C CYS A 248 0.69 7.47 -2.03
N SER A 249 1.05 8.22 -3.07
CA SER A 249 0.16 8.53 -4.21
C SER A 249 -0.05 7.35 -5.17
N HIS A 250 0.66 6.23 -4.97
CA HIS A 250 0.60 5.03 -5.80
C HIS A 250 0.02 3.82 -5.07
N TYR A 251 -0.47 4.02 -3.84
CA TYR A 251 -1.21 3.03 -3.08
C TYR A 251 -2.48 3.68 -2.57
N PHE A 252 -3.53 2.88 -2.43
CA PHE A 252 -4.81 3.34 -1.90
C PHE A 252 -5.33 2.37 -0.84
N VAL A 253 -6.25 2.88 -0.02
CA VAL A 253 -7.14 2.07 0.80
C VAL A 253 -8.58 2.32 0.34
N LEU A 254 -9.32 1.24 0.13
CA LEU A 254 -10.73 1.26 -0.25
C LEU A 254 -11.53 0.47 0.77
N THR A 255 -12.65 1.05 1.18
CA THR A 255 -13.65 0.37 2.01
C THR A 255 -15.01 0.38 1.33
N ALA A 256 -15.61 -0.78 1.19
CA ALA A 256 -16.94 -0.96 0.66
C ALA A 256 -17.84 -1.65 1.69
N SER A 257 -19.15 -1.37 1.66
CA SER A 257 -20.10 -2.04 2.54
C SER A 257 -21.44 -2.32 1.85
N LYS A 258 -22.13 -3.34 2.36
CA LYS A 258 -23.48 -3.74 1.96
C LYS A 258 -24.26 -4.21 3.18
N GLY A 259 -25.50 -3.73 3.35
CA GLY A 259 -26.41 -4.22 4.39
C GLY A 259 -25.99 -3.87 5.83
N MET A 260 -25.08 -2.90 6.01
CA MET A 260 -24.62 -2.46 7.33
C MET A 260 -25.51 -1.32 7.85
N GLU A 261 -26.00 -1.44 9.09
CA GLU A 261 -26.85 -0.42 9.73
C GLU A 261 -26.35 -0.11 11.16
N PRO A 262 -25.82 1.11 11.42
CA PRO A 262 -25.55 2.17 10.43
C PRO A 262 -24.39 1.78 9.51
N SER A 263 -24.32 2.42 8.33
CA SER A 263 -23.26 2.18 7.35
C SER A 263 -21.85 2.19 7.95
N TRP A 264 -21.01 1.26 7.46
CA TRP A 264 -19.59 1.17 7.77
C TRP A 264 -18.77 2.04 6.80
N THR A 265 -18.26 3.16 7.34
CA THR A 265 -17.57 4.23 6.61
C THR A 265 -16.32 4.69 7.35
N PRO A 266 -15.34 3.81 7.59
CA PRO A 266 -14.16 4.10 8.41
C PRO A 266 -13.25 5.18 7.80
N LEU A 267 -13.38 5.41 6.49
CA LEU A 267 -12.62 6.39 5.71
C LEU A 267 -13.27 7.79 5.72
N LEU A 268 -14.46 7.98 6.29
CA LEU A 268 -15.05 9.31 6.46
C LEU A 268 -14.40 10.00 7.66
N SER A 269 -13.55 11.00 7.40
CA SER A 269 -13.02 11.86 8.46
C SER A 269 -14.09 12.85 8.94
N ASN A 270 -14.18 13.05 10.26
CA ASN A 270 -14.96 14.14 10.87
C ASN A 270 -14.34 15.52 10.64
N MET A 271 -13.13 15.58 10.06
CA MET A 271 -12.58 16.84 9.58
C MET A 271 -13.48 17.33 8.46
N THR A 272 -14.15 18.46 8.68
CA THR A 272 -14.70 19.29 7.60
C THR A 272 -13.67 19.28 6.49
N VAL A 273 -14.03 18.64 5.36
CA VAL A 273 -13.23 18.57 4.14
C VAL A 273 -12.47 19.88 4.08
N LEU A 274 -11.15 19.83 4.28
CA LEU A 274 -10.31 20.96 3.90
C LEU A 274 -10.63 21.06 2.43
N HIS A 275 -11.53 21.99 2.10
CA HIS A 275 -11.88 22.29 0.72
C HIS A 275 -10.53 22.34 0.05
N ARG A 276 -10.28 21.40 -0.89
CA ARG A 276 -9.14 21.55 -1.79
C ARG A 276 -9.21 23.01 -2.18
N ASP A 277 -8.22 23.78 -1.75
CA ASP A 277 -8.05 25.13 -2.25
C ASP A 277 -8.26 24.99 -3.75
N GLY A 278 -9.22 25.77 -4.28
CA GLY A 278 -9.71 25.59 -5.65
C GLY A 278 -8.56 25.38 -6.63
N PRO A 279 -8.80 24.71 -7.77
CA PRO A 279 -7.75 24.18 -8.65
C PRO A 279 -6.53 25.07 -8.64
N VAL A 280 -5.39 24.52 -8.16
CA VAL A 280 -4.11 25.24 -7.95
C VAL A 280 -4.02 26.35 -8.99
N SER A 281 -4.14 27.60 -8.54
CA SER A 281 -4.20 28.74 -9.44
C SER A 281 -2.92 28.73 -10.28
N MET A 282 -3.06 28.33 -11.54
CA MET A 282 -1.96 28.33 -12.48
C MET A 282 -1.52 29.78 -12.64
N ALA A 283 -0.38 30.14 -12.03
CA ALA A 283 0.17 31.50 -12.05
C ALA A 283 0.67 31.97 -13.44
N GLY A 284 0.23 31.30 -14.50
CA GLY A 284 0.66 31.45 -15.89
C GLY A 284 1.16 30.15 -16.49
N SER A 285 1.23 30.10 -17.83
CA SER A 285 1.94 29.06 -18.56
C SER A 285 3.23 29.65 -19.13
N ILE A 286 4.33 28.91 -18.99
CA ILE A 286 5.59 29.26 -19.65
C ILE A 286 5.73 28.30 -20.82
N THR A 287 5.85 28.84 -22.03
CA THR A 287 6.21 28.03 -23.20
C THR A 287 7.66 27.57 -23.03
N ALA A 288 7.85 26.32 -22.64
CA ALA A 288 9.14 25.66 -22.60
C ALA A 288 9.27 24.73 -23.80
N THR A 289 10.43 24.72 -24.45
CA THR A 289 10.79 23.72 -25.45
C THR A 289 11.86 22.83 -24.85
N VAL A 290 11.67 21.50 -24.91
CA VAL A 290 12.67 20.54 -24.46
C VAL A 290 13.93 20.75 -25.30
N CYS A 291 14.99 21.24 -24.66
CA CYS A 291 16.31 21.25 -25.27
C CYS A 291 16.82 19.81 -25.23
N ALA A 292 16.70 19.08 -26.33
CA ALA A 292 17.31 17.77 -26.48
C ALA A 292 18.84 17.94 -26.47
N MET A 293 19.42 17.95 -25.27
CA MET A 293 20.85 17.74 -25.10
C MET A 293 21.11 16.26 -25.37
N HIS A 294 22.09 15.92 -26.21
CA HIS A 294 22.59 14.55 -26.29
C HIS A 294 23.04 14.13 -24.89
N SER A 295 22.42 13.06 -24.39
CA SER A 295 22.21 12.72 -22.98
C SER A 295 23.43 12.18 -22.23
N GLU A 296 24.64 12.63 -22.56
CA GLU A 296 25.88 12.00 -22.07
C GLU A 296 26.78 12.94 -21.30
N ILE A 297 26.26 14.05 -20.76
CA ILE A 297 27.06 14.89 -19.88
C ILE A 297 27.07 14.25 -18.49
N PRO A 298 28.20 13.66 -18.04
CA PRO A 298 28.28 13.04 -16.73
C PRO A 298 27.97 14.08 -15.67
N GLY A 299 27.21 13.67 -14.67
CA GLY A 299 26.90 14.50 -13.51
C GLY A 299 25.86 15.59 -13.71
N LEU A 300 25.13 15.72 -14.82
CA LEU A 300 23.89 16.53 -14.82
C LEU A 300 22.64 15.74 -14.46
N ARG A 301 22.69 14.40 -14.54
CA ARG A 301 21.65 13.50 -14.06
C ARG A 301 21.74 13.40 -12.53
N ARG A 302 21.13 14.35 -11.82
CA ARG A 302 21.15 14.45 -10.36
C ARG A 302 19.89 15.10 -9.79
N TYR A 303 19.59 14.81 -8.53
CA TYR A 303 18.52 15.42 -7.73
C TYR A 303 19.09 16.05 -6.45
N GLY A 304 18.31 16.88 -5.76
CA GLY A 304 18.76 17.59 -4.55
C GLY A 304 19.92 18.58 -4.77
N HIS A 305 20.10 19.04 -6.01
CA HIS A 305 21.21 19.92 -6.39
C HIS A 305 20.81 21.39 -6.38
N ARG A 306 21.80 22.29 -6.38
CA ARG A 306 21.60 23.74 -6.54
C ARG A 306 22.21 24.21 -7.85
N SER A 307 21.45 24.98 -8.61
CA SER A 307 21.91 25.65 -9.83
C SER A 307 21.78 27.17 -9.67
N VAL A 308 22.80 27.92 -10.11
CA VAL A 308 22.79 29.39 -10.06
C VAL A 308 23.32 29.97 -11.38
N LEU A 309 22.69 31.05 -11.84
CA LEU A 309 23.17 31.80 -12.99
C LEU A 309 24.34 32.70 -12.53
N ILE A 310 25.57 32.41 -12.96
CA ILE A 310 26.76 33.17 -12.54
C ILE A 310 27.13 34.29 -13.53
N LYS A 311 26.76 34.15 -14.79
CA LYS A 311 26.88 35.16 -15.87
C LYS A 311 25.73 34.97 -16.86
N PRO A 312 25.42 35.96 -17.71
CA PRO A 312 24.54 35.71 -18.85
C PRO A 312 25.01 34.45 -19.59
N ASN A 313 24.09 33.53 -19.85
CA ASN A 313 24.38 32.27 -20.54
C ASN A 313 25.32 31.29 -19.80
N VAL A 314 25.59 31.47 -18.50
CA VAL A 314 26.44 30.55 -17.71
C VAL A 314 25.75 30.15 -16.40
N ILE A 315 25.41 28.88 -16.28
CA ILE A 315 24.81 28.29 -15.07
C ILE A 315 25.86 27.40 -14.40
N LEU A 316 26.01 27.54 -13.09
CA LEU A 316 26.83 26.68 -12.25
C LEU A 316 25.90 25.79 -11.41
N THR A 317 26.13 24.48 -11.47
CA THR A 317 25.40 23.45 -10.73
C THR A 317 26.33 22.74 -9.75
N THR A 318 25.89 22.57 -8.51
CA THR A 318 26.66 21.92 -7.44
C THR A 318 25.78 21.13 -6.47
N GLY A 319 26.38 20.19 -5.75
CA GLY A 319 25.70 19.33 -4.78
C GLY A 319 24.74 18.33 -5.41
N GLY A 320 23.89 17.74 -4.57
CA GLY A 320 22.93 16.71 -4.96
C GLY A 320 23.50 15.30 -5.06
N PHE A 321 22.62 14.36 -5.38
CA PHE A 321 22.91 12.95 -5.61
C PHE A 321 22.64 12.61 -7.06
N GLY A 322 23.54 11.85 -7.67
CA GLY A 322 23.47 11.47 -9.08
C GLY A 322 24.22 10.18 -9.31
N GLU A 323 24.51 9.90 -10.57
CA GLU A 323 25.20 8.69 -11.01
C GLU A 323 26.63 9.03 -11.44
N GLU A 324 27.63 8.39 -10.83
CA GLU A 324 29.03 8.38 -11.28
C GLU A 324 29.45 6.90 -11.44
N ASP A 325 29.99 6.54 -12.61
CA ASP A 325 30.43 5.17 -12.95
C ASP A 325 29.39 4.06 -12.68
N GLY A 326 28.10 4.37 -12.91
CA GLY A 326 26.99 3.44 -12.70
C GLY A 326 26.57 3.26 -11.23
N GLN A 327 27.17 4.02 -10.31
CA GLN A 327 26.78 4.02 -8.89
C GLN A 327 26.11 5.34 -8.50
N HIS A 328 25.02 5.22 -7.74
CA HIS A 328 24.39 6.36 -7.10
C HIS A 328 25.27 6.89 -5.98
N CYS A 329 25.67 8.16 -6.06
CA CYS A 329 26.56 8.77 -5.10
C CYS A 329 26.28 10.26 -4.91
N ARG A 330 26.84 10.82 -3.83
CA ARG A 330 26.86 12.26 -3.60
C ARG A 330 27.82 12.93 -4.58
N MET A 331 27.30 13.85 -5.40
CA MET A 331 28.08 14.54 -6.41
C MET A 331 29.06 15.53 -5.78
N ARG A 332 30.36 15.33 -6.01
CA ARG A 332 31.43 16.19 -5.46
C ARG A 332 31.92 17.27 -6.42
N ASN A 333 31.59 17.10 -7.70
CA ASN A 333 32.10 17.93 -8.78
C ASN A 333 31.12 19.07 -9.12
N PHE A 334 31.68 20.24 -9.45
CA PHE A 334 30.92 21.37 -9.99
C PHE A 334 30.68 21.16 -11.48
N HIS A 335 29.49 21.50 -11.95
CA HIS A 335 29.15 21.39 -13.37
C HIS A 335 28.72 22.75 -13.89
N VAL A 336 29.23 23.15 -15.05
CA VAL A 336 28.95 24.45 -15.66
C VAL A 336 28.23 24.22 -16.97
N LEU A 337 27.06 24.84 -17.15
CA LEU A 337 26.34 24.93 -18.41
C LEU A 337 26.61 26.29 -19.05
N ILE A 338 27.15 26.31 -20.26
CA ILE A 338 27.47 27.52 -21.02
C ILE A 338 26.64 27.52 -22.31
N LYS A 339 25.81 28.53 -22.53
CA LYS A 339 25.10 28.72 -23.80
C LYS A 339 26.00 29.44 -24.80
N HIS A 340 26.25 28.80 -25.94
CA HIS A 340 27.04 29.32 -27.04
C HIS A 340 26.33 29.05 -28.37
N ALA A 341 26.18 30.07 -29.21
CA ALA A 341 25.53 29.98 -30.53
C ALA A 341 24.12 29.34 -30.50
N GLY A 342 23.34 29.63 -29.45
CA GLY A 342 21.98 29.09 -29.31
C GLY A 342 21.87 27.74 -28.59
N TYR A 343 22.99 27.02 -28.40
CA TYR A 343 23.04 25.70 -27.77
C TYR A 343 23.71 25.76 -26.40
N TRP A 344 23.27 24.93 -25.46
CA TRP A 344 23.97 24.73 -24.20
C TRP A 344 25.14 23.75 -24.40
N LYS A 345 26.23 23.93 -23.65
CA LYS A 345 27.35 22.99 -23.53
C LYS A 345 27.63 22.82 -22.05
N ALA A 346 28.02 21.62 -21.63
CA ALA A 346 28.37 21.37 -20.25
C ALA A 346 29.85 21.07 -20.09
N GLY A 347 30.41 21.46 -18.94
CA GLY A 347 31.75 21.09 -18.50
C GLY A 347 31.76 20.74 -17.02
N CYS A 348 32.69 19.88 -16.62
CA CYS A 348 32.94 19.55 -15.22
C CYS A 348 34.13 20.39 -14.72
N VAL A 349 33.95 21.05 -13.58
CA VAL A 349 35.00 21.77 -12.86
C VAL A 349 35.29 21.02 -11.56
N LYS A 350 36.52 20.52 -11.43
CA LYS A 350 36.99 19.86 -10.22
C LYS A 350 37.69 20.88 -9.33
N LYS A 351 37.48 20.80 -8.01
CA LYS A 351 38.25 21.60 -7.05
C LYS A 351 39.67 21.05 -7.01
N GLU A 352 40.69 21.88 -7.26
CA GLU A 352 42.11 21.47 -7.25
C GLU A 352 42.59 20.96 -5.88
N ASN A 353 41.88 21.27 -4.80
CA ASN A 353 42.18 20.76 -3.45
C ASN A 353 40.88 20.49 -2.65
N PRO A 354 40.44 19.23 -2.50
CA PRO A 354 39.32 18.90 -1.63
C PRO A 354 39.76 19.08 -0.17
N ASP A 355 39.30 20.14 0.47
CA ASP A 355 39.37 20.28 1.93
C ASP A 355 38.71 19.05 2.56
N LYS A 356 39.48 18.27 3.34
CA LYS A 356 39.02 17.05 4.03
C LYS A 356 37.87 17.27 5.02
N ARG A 357 37.46 18.52 5.27
CA ARG A 357 36.47 18.88 6.30
C ARG A 357 35.01 18.58 5.94
N TRP A 358 34.68 18.34 4.67
CA TRP A 358 33.28 18.16 4.24
C TRP A 358 32.77 16.71 4.37
N GLY A 359 33.60 15.78 4.85
CA GLY A 359 33.27 14.36 5.01
C GLY A 359 32.86 13.94 6.43
N GLU A 360 32.97 14.82 7.42
CA GLU A 360 32.62 14.55 8.82
C GLU A 360 31.34 15.28 9.20
N PHE A 361 30.22 14.88 8.62
CA PHE A 361 28.93 15.07 9.28
C PHE A 361 28.42 13.67 9.64
N PRO A 362 28.39 13.32 10.94
CA PRO A 362 27.76 12.08 11.37
C PRO A 362 26.26 12.22 11.10
N TYR A 363 25.75 11.36 10.21
CA TYR A 363 24.34 10.99 10.19
C TYR A 363 24.19 9.68 10.96
#